data_AF-A0A7C1VMW4-F1
#
_entry.id   AF-A0A7C1VMW4-F1
#
_cell.length_a   1.000
_cell.length_b   1.000
_cell.length_c   1.000
_cell.angle_alpha   90.00
_cell.angle_beta   90.00
_cell.angle_gamma   90.00
#
_symmetry.space_group_name_H-M   'P 1'
#
loop_
_entity.id
_entity.type
_entity.pdbx_description
1 polymer ?
#
loop_
_entity_poly.entity_id
_entity_poly.type
_entity_poly.pdbx_seq_one_letter_code
_entity_poly.pdbx_strand_id
1 'polypeptide(L)'
;MVFLANYSYAHTPLCSCCDNGDGTVTCEGGFSDGSSAAGVSMTVLDKSGKVLIKGKMNEDSEFTFKKPDVPYTVVFDAGPGHAVKVDSKDITE
;
A
#
# COMPACT_ATOMS: atom_id res chain seq x y z
N MET A 1 -26.20 27.84 19.38
CA MET A 1 -25.06 27.39 18.56
C MET A 1 -25.09 25.87 18.53
N VAL A 2 -25.59 25.25 17.46
CA VAL A 2 -25.68 23.79 17.33
C VAL A 2 -24.33 23.28 16.83
N PHE A 3 -23.64 22.47 17.63
CA PHE A 3 -22.44 21.76 17.19
C PHE A 3 -22.88 20.51 16.41
N LEU A 4 -22.80 20.58 15.07
CA LEU A 4 -22.86 19.40 14.22
C LEU A 4 -21.54 18.64 14.41
N ALA A 5 -21.58 17.53 15.15
CA ALA A 5 -20.48 16.57 15.17
C ALA A 5 -20.38 15.97 13.77
N ASN A 6 -19.38 16.39 13.00
CA ASN A 6 -18.99 15.69 11.78
C ASN A 6 -18.49 14.31 12.24
N TYR A 7 -19.27 13.27 11.97
CA TYR A 7 -18.79 11.90 12.05
C TYR A 7 -17.72 11.75 10.96
N SER A 8 -16.45 11.95 11.34
CA SER A 8 -15.32 11.63 10.49
C SER A 8 -15.32 10.11 10.32
N TYR A 9 -15.85 9.62 9.20
CA TYR A 9 -15.59 8.28 8.72
C TYR A 9 -14.12 8.21 8.31
N ALA A 10 -13.23 8.09 9.29
CA ALA A 10 -11.83 7.82 9.04
C ALA A 10 -11.70 6.34 8.68
N HIS A 11 -11.90 6.00 7.41
CA HIS A 11 -11.46 4.70 6.95
C HIS A 11 -9.94 4.66 6.97
N THR A 12 -9.39 3.80 7.81
CA THR A 12 -7.94 3.69 7.98
C THR A 12 -7.40 2.91 6.79
N PRO A 13 -6.42 3.42 6.04
CA PRO A 13 -5.78 2.65 4.98
C PRO A 13 -5.02 1.47 5.60
N LEU A 14 -5.13 0.31 4.97
CA LEU A 14 -4.46 -0.92 5.34
C LEU A 14 -3.70 -1.43 4.12
N CYS A 15 -2.50 -1.93 4.33
CA CYS A 15 -1.72 -2.60 3.28
C CYS A 15 -0.90 -3.71 3.93
N SER A 16 -0.98 -4.90 3.35
CA SER A 16 -0.12 -6.04 3.67
C SER A 16 0.62 -6.46 2.40
N CYS A 17 1.81 -7.03 2.55
CA CYS A 17 2.58 -7.55 1.43
C CYS A 17 3.16 -8.91 1.80
N CYS A 18 3.13 -9.83 0.84
CA CYS A 18 3.68 -11.17 0.97
C CYS A 18 4.71 -11.43 -0.13
N ASP A 19 5.79 -12.14 0.22
CA ASP A 19 6.71 -12.72 -0.75
C ASP A 19 6.06 -13.98 -1.32
N ASN A 20 5.92 -14.07 -2.64
CA ASN A 20 5.26 -15.21 -3.26
C ASN A 20 6.21 -16.42 -3.41
N GLY A 21 7.49 -16.30 -3.03
CA GLY A 21 8.49 -17.36 -3.14
C GLY A 21 8.95 -17.65 -4.58
N ASP A 22 8.41 -16.93 -5.57
CA ASP A 22 8.68 -17.10 -7.00
C ASP A 22 9.45 -15.91 -7.62
N GLY A 23 10.00 -15.04 -6.77
CA GLY A 23 10.66 -13.80 -7.18
C GLY A 23 9.70 -12.64 -7.39
N THR A 24 8.43 -12.78 -7.02
CA THR A 24 7.45 -11.69 -6.98
C THR A 24 6.95 -11.42 -5.56
N VAL A 25 6.42 -10.22 -5.36
CA VAL A 25 5.74 -9.80 -4.14
C VAL A 25 4.36 -9.33 -4.53
N THR A 26 3.35 -9.75 -3.77
CA THR A 26 1.98 -9.24 -3.90
C THR A 26 1.64 -8.44 -2.66
N CYS A 27 1.13 -7.23 -2.87
CA CYS A 27 0.57 -6.41 -1.80
C CYS A 27 -0.94 -6.29 -1.97
N GLU A 28 -1.68 -6.53 -0.89
CA GLU A 28 -3.11 -6.29 -0.80
C GLU A 28 -3.35 -5.00 -0.01
N GLY A 29 -4.17 -4.11 -0.55
CA GLY A 29 -4.58 -2.88 0.10
C GLY A 29 -6.07 -2.85 0.36
N GLY A 30 -6.46 -2.05 1.34
CA GLY A 30 -7.86 -1.86 1.66
C GLY A 30 -8.07 -0.72 2.63
N PHE A 31 -9.31 -0.58 3.05
CA PHE A 31 -9.75 0.43 3.99
C PHE A 31 -10.54 -0.24 5.12
N SER A 32 -10.41 0.26 6.35
CA SER A 32 -11.07 -0.35 7.51
C SER A 32 -12.61 -0.40 7.45
N ASP A 33 -13.23 0.30 6.49
CA ASP A 33 -14.67 0.27 6.22
C ASP A 33 -15.08 -0.77 5.16
N GLY A 34 -14.12 -1.54 4.62
CA GLY A 34 -14.35 -2.55 3.59
C GLY A 34 -14.38 -2.01 2.16
N SER A 35 -14.10 -0.71 1.96
CA SER A 35 -14.02 -0.14 0.62
C SER A 35 -12.83 -0.71 -0.16
N SER A 36 -13.00 -0.84 -1.48
CA SER A 36 -11.95 -1.29 -2.41
C SER A 36 -10.82 -0.27 -2.51
N ALA A 37 -9.60 -0.77 -2.68
CA ALA A 37 -8.41 0.03 -2.97
C ALA A 37 -8.02 0.01 -4.45
N ALA A 38 -8.88 -0.49 -5.34
CA ALA A 38 -8.64 -0.51 -6.78
C ALA A 38 -8.24 0.89 -7.29
N GLY A 39 -7.18 0.95 -8.10
CA GLY A 39 -6.67 2.19 -8.67
C GLY A 39 -5.85 3.07 -7.72
N VAL A 40 -5.74 2.73 -6.44
CA VAL A 40 -4.85 3.43 -5.49
C VAL A 40 -3.39 3.27 -5.93
N SER A 41 -2.59 4.32 -5.78
CA SER A 41 -1.21 4.35 -6.28
C SER A 41 -0.28 3.53 -5.39
N MET A 42 0.56 2.74 -6.05
CA MET A 42 1.60 1.93 -5.42
C MET A 42 2.98 2.35 -5.90
N THR A 43 3.91 2.50 -4.97
CA THR A 43 5.30 2.85 -5.29
C THR A 43 6.27 1.99 -4.49
N VAL A 44 7.28 1.43 -5.14
CA VAL A 44 8.40 0.73 -4.49
C VAL A 44 9.63 1.63 -4.55
N LEU A 45 10.16 1.98 -3.38
CA LEU A 45 11.29 2.89 -3.22
C LEU A 45 12.52 2.15 -2.70
N ASP A 46 13.71 2.52 -3.13
CA ASP A 46 14.94 2.09 -2.46
C ASP A 46 15.21 2.90 -1.17
N LYS A 47 16.28 2.56 -0.44
CA LYS A 47 16.71 3.26 0.78
C LYS A 47 17.00 4.76 0.61
N SER A 48 17.32 5.21 -0.61
CA SER A 48 17.55 6.63 -0.92
C SER A 48 16.26 7.40 -1.25
N GLY A 49 15.12 6.69 -1.32
CA GLY A 49 13.84 7.25 -1.74
C GLY A 49 13.68 7.30 -3.26
N LYS A 50 14.57 6.66 -4.03
CA LYS A 50 14.44 6.56 -5.48
C LYS A 50 13.35 5.55 -5.83
N VAL A 51 12.49 5.92 -6.77
CA VAL A 51 11.46 5.02 -7.32
C VAL A 51 12.12 3.89 -8.11
N LEU A 52 11.87 2.65 -7.69
CA LEU A 52 12.23 1.44 -8.41
C LEU A 52 11.07 0.98 -9.31
N ILE A 53 9.86 0.95 -8.77
CA ILE A 53 8.65 0.46 -9.43
C ILE A 53 7.48 1.37 -9.06
N LYS A 54 6.57 1.62 -9.99
CA LYS A 54 5.33 2.37 -9.76
C LYS A 54 4.18 1.69 -10.48
N GLY A 55 3.01 1.66 -9.85
CA GLY A 55 1.80 1.09 -10.41
C GLY A 55 0.56 1.54 -9.66
N LYS A 56 -0.52 0.79 -9.87
CA LYS A 56 -1.79 0.95 -9.17
C LYS A 56 -2.31 -0.43 -8.79
N MET A 57 -3.13 -0.48 -7.75
CA MET A 57 -3.87 -1.70 -7.43
C MET A 57 -4.86 -2.07 -8.53
N ASN A 58 -4.99 -3.37 -8.79
CA ASN A 58 -5.96 -3.95 -9.72
C ASN A 58 -7.38 -3.92 -9.12
N GLU A 59 -8.34 -4.52 -9.83
CA GLU A 59 -9.75 -4.57 -9.40
C GLU A 59 -9.96 -5.35 -8.09
N ASP A 60 -9.05 -6.28 -7.78
CA ASP A 60 -9.05 -7.09 -6.57
C ASP A 60 -8.31 -6.41 -5.40
N SER A 61 -7.90 -5.14 -5.56
CA SER A 61 -7.11 -4.38 -4.58
C SER A 61 -5.70 -4.95 -4.32
N GLU A 62 -5.14 -5.62 -5.32
CA GLU A 62 -3.80 -6.22 -5.30
C GLU A 62 -2.81 -5.46 -6.19
N PHE A 63 -1.55 -5.50 -5.82
CA PHE A 63 -0.44 -5.02 -6.61
C PHE A 63 0.73 -6.01 -6.55
N THR A 64 0.97 -6.70 -7.66
CA THR A 64 2.09 -7.65 -7.82
C THR A 64 3.23 -7.04 -8.61
N PHE A 65 4.46 -7.25 -8.13
CA PHE A 65 5.67 -6.76 -8.79
C PHE A 65 6.85 -7.73 -8.61
N LYS A 66 7.86 -7.60 -9.47
CA LYS A 66 9.11 -8.35 -9.33
C LYS A 66 9.87 -7.87 -8.10
N LYS A 67 10.22 -8.79 -7.20
CA LYS A 67 10.95 -8.50 -5.97
C LYS A 67 12.31 -7.87 -6.30
N PRO A 68 12.62 -6.64 -5.84
CA PRO A 68 13.94 -6.06 -6.01
C PRO A 68 15.01 -6.82 -5.20
N ASP A 69 16.22 -6.93 -5.76
CA ASP A 69 17.39 -7.53 -5.09
C ASP A 69 18.05 -6.61 -4.05
N VAL A 70 17.53 -5.40 -3.87
CA VAL A 70 18.00 -4.39 -2.91
C VAL A 70 16.94 -4.16 -1.85
N PRO A 71 17.27 -3.69 -0.64
CA PRO A 71 16.25 -3.30 0.34
C PRO A 71 15.33 -2.21 -0.20
N TYR A 72 14.03 -2.34 0.03
CA TYR A 72 13.02 -1.42 -0.49
C TYR A 72 11.89 -1.17 0.52
N THR A 73 11.09 -0.14 0.23
CA THR A 73 9.84 0.15 0.94
C THR A 73 8.72 0.21 -0.07
N VAL A 74 7.64 -0.53 0.18
CA VAL A 74 6.38 -0.41 -0.57
C VAL A 74 5.55 0.69 0.06
N VAL A 75 5.02 1.59 -0.77
CA VAL A 75 4.18 2.71 -0.36
C VAL A 75 2.82 2.57 -1.03
N PHE A 76 1.79 2.36 -0.21
CA PHE A 76 0.38 2.48 -0.58
C PHE A 76 -0.07 3.91 -0.29
N ASP A 77 -0.33 4.69 -1.35
CA ASP A 77 -0.65 6.12 -1.24
C ASP A 77 -2.17 6.34 -1.37
N ALA A 78 -2.88 6.32 -0.23
CA ALA A 78 -4.31 6.62 -0.18
C ALA A 78 -4.62 8.12 -0.04
N GLY A 79 -3.65 8.99 -0.35
CA GLY A 79 -3.79 10.45 -0.34
C GLY A 79 -3.00 11.15 0.76
N PRO A 80 -3.00 12.50 0.77
CA PRO A 80 -2.18 13.28 1.69
C PRO A 80 -2.42 12.90 3.16
N GLY A 81 -1.34 12.50 3.84
CA GLY A 81 -1.38 12.06 5.23
C GLY A 81 -1.92 10.64 5.48
N HIS A 82 -2.28 9.90 4.43
CA HIS A 82 -2.93 8.58 4.50
C HIS A 82 -2.13 7.55 3.68
N ALA A 83 -0.82 7.47 3.90
CA ALA A 83 0.04 6.48 3.24
C ALA A 83 0.45 5.37 4.20
N VAL A 84 0.38 4.12 3.75
CA VAL A 84 0.92 2.95 4.47
C VAL A 84 2.27 2.58 3.85
N LYS A 85 3.25 2.29 4.70
CA LYS A 85 4.59 1.89 4.29
C LYS A 85 4.89 0.50 4.83
N VAL A 86 5.31 -0.40 3.95
CA VAL A 86 5.75 -1.75 4.29
C VAL A 86 7.22 -1.88 3.92
N ASP A 87 8.08 -2.11 4.91
CA ASP A 87 9.51 -2.31 4.68
C ASP A 87 9.75 -3.74 4.18
N SER A 88 10.64 -3.92 3.19
CA SER A 88 11.02 -5.23 2.65
C SER A 88 11.42 -6.27 3.71
N LYS A 89 11.91 -5.84 4.88
CA LYS A 89 12.27 -6.74 5.99
C LYS A 89 11.06 -7.35 6.70
N ASP A 90 9.89 -6.70 6.59
CA ASP A 90 8.63 -7.10 7.22
C ASP A 90 7.74 -7.90 6.24
N ILE A 91 8.20 -8.07 4.99
CA ILE A 91 7.55 -8.89 3.96
C ILE A 91 8.09 -10.32 4.06
N THR A 92 7.20 -11.24 4.41
CA THR A 92 7.51 -12.67 4.53
C THR A 92 6.69 -13.49 3.53
N GLU A 93 7.11 -14.74 3.34
CA GLU A 93 6.31 -15.77 2.66
C GLU A 93 5.08 -16.18 3.50
#